data_AF-A0A364LKT1-F1
#
_entry.id   AF-A0A364LKT1-F1
#
_cell.length_a   1.000
_cell.length_b   1.000
_cell.length_c   1.000
_cell.angle_alpha   90.00
_cell.angle_beta   90.00
_cell.angle_gamma   90.00
#
_symmetry.space_group_name_H-M   'P 1'
#
loop_
_entity.id
_entity.type
_entity.pdbx_description
1 polymer ?
#
loop_
_entity_poly.entity_id
_entity_poly.type
_entity_poly.pdbx_seq_one_letter_code
_entity_poly.pdbx_strand_id
1 'polypeptide(L)'
;MPKKRAEASAPWKRVIIQRAVLAGYSKGPKFVKKLAKALFNQQTQAAGYEKLTDRDGLASARLDKADRALLVEFEVKGEKNLVIAQIAENHEYKKSTLFSDKAGVEKYRQKYGPSIIRQIEELMAEEALEAARPAAGPLPKKPLVTLDYYNQHVIRLSSQQAEVLKVTPPVVIRGAPGSGKSCVAVSRILDLIASLPPGSEGKILYVTQSPELVKAMQAIWDSLSLPDTLKNRVEFKAYETVAREQRAAEFEGKTLASESDFEQWLKGYVAKCRDRLKPAAAAAGKKGKGKKKKAEVPDEASAQLERFLKEGHELYQEFRLLSGYLPEGYLGLGAQNSLYAHPDDRQWILAAYENYLNYLKDNRLVALDFLTFAQRDKYDLVLGDEAQDLSGLELENLLLLAKEGQLCLCMDTHQSLFDELSKGPLIEKMMQRYGLPLTSVELPQSYRCPENVVHFANEVIKVKNQVVGVRADKQELSEIKMSPEQAKTPGIVHWPKQTP
;
A
#
# COMPACT_ATOMS: atom_id res chain seq x y z
N MET A 1 20.42 -23.42 -32.94
CA MET A 1 18.99 -23.71 -32.68
C MET A 1 18.91 -25.04 -31.93
N PRO A 2 18.04 -25.16 -30.90
CA PRO A 2 17.90 -26.41 -30.15
C PRO A 2 17.34 -27.54 -31.04
N LYS A 3 17.71 -28.79 -30.72
CA LYS A 3 17.21 -29.98 -31.44
C LYS A 3 15.76 -30.26 -31.05
N LYS A 4 14.95 -30.74 -32.00
CA LYS A 4 13.49 -30.88 -31.89
C LYS A 4 13.06 -32.34 -31.87
N ARG A 5 12.00 -32.65 -31.12
CA ARG A 5 11.26 -33.91 -31.19
C ARG A 5 9.78 -33.61 -31.39
N ALA A 6 9.14 -34.28 -32.34
CA ALA A 6 7.69 -34.22 -32.52
C ALA A 6 7.05 -35.31 -31.64
N GLU A 7 6.11 -34.93 -30.77
CA GLU A 7 5.26 -35.90 -30.06
C GLU A 7 3.91 -35.30 -29.67
N ALA A 8 2.93 -36.20 -29.57
CA ALA A 8 1.50 -35.96 -29.37
C ALA A 8 1.15 -35.40 -27.97
N SER A 9 -0.03 -34.79 -27.90
CA SER A 9 -0.60 -34.02 -26.78
C SER A 9 -0.27 -34.56 -25.38
N ALA A 10 0.43 -33.76 -24.58
CA ALA A 10 0.16 -33.75 -23.15
C ALA A 10 -1.03 -32.79 -22.93
N PRO A 11 -2.24 -33.29 -22.59
CA PRO A 11 -3.38 -32.42 -22.34
C PRO A 11 -3.22 -31.81 -20.96
N TRP A 12 -2.55 -30.64 -20.88
CA TRP A 12 -2.43 -29.95 -19.61
C TRP A 12 -3.81 -29.57 -19.10
N LYS A 13 -4.11 -29.92 -17.85
CA LYS A 13 -5.37 -29.56 -17.20
C LYS A 13 -5.45 -28.06 -16.96
N ARG A 14 -4.30 -27.43 -16.70
CA ARG A 14 -4.16 -25.99 -16.42
C ARG A 14 -2.93 -25.42 -17.12
N VAL A 15 -3.07 -24.17 -17.55
CA VAL A 15 -1.95 -23.33 -18.00
C VAL A 15 -1.90 -22.11 -17.10
N ILE A 16 -0.76 -21.92 -16.47
CA ILE A 16 -0.53 -20.94 -15.41
C ILE A 16 0.53 -19.95 -15.90
N ILE A 17 0.33 -18.67 -15.60
CA ILE A 17 1.25 -17.59 -15.97
C ILE A 17 1.90 -17.04 -14.70
N GLN A 18 3.23 -16.95 -14.65
CA GLN A 18 3.87 -16.14 -13.60
C GLN A 18 3.69 -14.64 -13.92
N ARG A 19 3.22 -13.82 -12.96
CA ARG A 19 2.94 -12.40 -13.23
C ARG A 19 4.15 -11.63 -13.73
N ALA A 20 5.34 -11.91 -13.20
CA ALA A 20 6.58 -11.28 -13.66
C ALA A 20 6.81 -11.47 -15.17
N VAL A 21 6.31 -12.55 -15.78
CA VAL A 21 6.38 -12.76 -17.24
C VAL A 21 5.53 -11.75 -18.00
N LEU A 22 4.39 -11.32 -17.45
CA LEU A 22 3.52 -10.32 -18.07
C LEU A 22 4.19 -8.94 -18.09
N ALA A 23 4.85 -8.56 -17.00
CA ALA A 23 5.59 -7.31 -16.87
C ALA A 23 6.91 -7.31 -17.64
N GLY A 24 7.61 -8.45 -17.64
CA GLY A 24 8.94 -8.58 -18.24
C GLY A 24 8.97 -8.68 -19.76
N TYR A 25 7.81 -8.85 -20.42
CA TYR A 25 7.78 -8.99 -21.88
C TYR A 25 7.67 -7.63 -22.58
N SER A 26 8.65 -7.31 -23.43
CA SER A 26 8.73 -6.01 -24.11
C SER A 26 7.55 -5.73 -25.04
N LYS A 27 6.89 -6.75 -25.60
CA LYS A 27 5.73 -6.61 -26.50
C LYS A 27 4.38 -6.65 -25.78
N GLY A 28 4.39 -6.73 -24.45
CA GLY A 28 3.22 -6.60 -23.61
C GLY A 28 2.40 -7.89 -23.39
N PRO A 29 1.51 -7.88 -22.39
CA PRO A 29 0.90 -9.08 -21.80
C PRO A 29 -0.10 -9.81 -22.71
N LYS A 30 -0.62 -9.13 -23.75
CA LYS A 30 -1.64 -9.68 -24.66
C LYS A 30 -1.17 -10.93 -25.38
N PHE A 31 0.10 -10.98 -25.80
CA PHE A 31 0.68 -12.13 -26.48
C PHE A 31 0.83 -13.34 -25.55
N VAL A 32 1.29 -13.12 -24.32
CA VAL A 32 1.43 -14.16 -23.30
C VAL A 32 0.06 -14.75 -22.96
N LYS A 33 -0.95 -13.90 -22.72
CA LYS A 33 -2.33 -14.35 -22.47
C LYS A 33 -2.93 -15.11 -23.66
N LYS A 34 -2.66 -14.67 -24.89
CA LYS A 34 -3.09 -15.38 -26.12
C LYS A 34 -2.43 -16.76 -26.22
N LEU A 35 -1.12 -16.85 -25.97
CA LEU A 35 -0.40 -18.12 -25.97
C LEU A 35 -0.92 -19.06 -24.88
N ALA A 36 -1.10 -18.57 -23.66
CA ALA A 36 -1.63 -19.36 -22.56
C ALA A 36 -3.00 -19.96 -22.89
N LYS A 37 -3.88 -19.16 -23.52
CA LYS A 37 -5.20 -19.62 -24.00
C LYS A 37 -5.08 -20.67 -25.10
N ALA A 38 -4.16 -20.51 -26.05
CA ALA A 38 -3.93 -21.49 -27.10
C ALA A 38 -3.43 -22.83 -26.53
N LEU A 39 -2.47 -22.79 -25.59
CA LEU A 39 -1.95 -23.97 -24.90
C LEU A 39 -3.04 -24.65 -24.06
N PHE A 40 -3.87 -23.88 -23.36
CA PHE A 40 -5.01 -24.40 -22.58
C PHE A 40 -6.05 -25.09 -23.47
N ASN A 41 -6.31 -24.52 -24.66
CA ASN A 41 -7.18 -25.12 -25.67
C ASN A 41 -6.48 -26.22 -26.49
N GLN A 42 -5.30 -26.68 -26.07
CA GLN A 42 -4.53 -27.75 -26.71
C GLN A 42 -4.14 -27.45 -28.17
N GLN A 43 -4.06 -26.18 -28.56
CA GLN A 43 -3.63 -25.73 -29.88
C GLN A 43 -2.09 -25.70 -29.98
N THR A 44 -1.43 -26.81 -29.61
CA THR A 44 0.03 -26.92 -29.45
C THR A 44 0.81 -26.68 -30.73
N GLN A 45 0.31 -27.17 -31.87
CA GLN A 45 0.94 -26.95 -33.18
C GLN A 45 0.91 -25.46 -33.57
N ALA A 46 -0.24 -24.80 -33.42
CA ALA A 46 -0.38 -23.37 -33.69
C ALA A 46 0.46 -22.51 -32.73
N ALA A 47 0.55 -22.94 -31.46
CA ALA A 47 1.42 -22.35 -30.46
C ALA A 47 2.92 -22.67 -30.67
N GLY A 48 3.27 -23.51 -31.63
CA GLY A 48 4.66 -23.93 -31.87
C GLY A 48 5.33 -24.52 -30.63
N TYR A 49 4.58 -25.29 -29.85
CA TYR A 49 5.07 -25.93 -28.63
C TYR A 49 6.08 -27.03 -28.95
N GLU A 50 7.21 -27.04 -28.25
CA GLU A 50 8.25 -28.07 -28.37
C GLU A 50 8.98 -28.30 -27.04
N LYS A 51 9.30 -29.55 -26.71
CA LYS A 51 10.22 -29.88 -25.60
C LYS A 51 11.65 -29.63 -26.06
N LEU A 52 12.48 -29.00 -25.22
CA LEU A 52 13.87 -28.72 -25.55
C LEU A 52 14.73 -29.93 -25.18
N THR A 53 15.25 -30.66 -26.17
CA THR A 53 16.02 -31.89 -25.91
C THR A 53 17.30 -31.67 -25.13
N ASP A 54 17.85 -30.45 -25.21
CA ASP A 54 19.12 -30.10 -24.60
C ASP A 54 18.95 -29.71 -23.11
N ARG A 55 17.69 -29.64 -22.63
CA ARG A 55 17.32 -29.25 -21.26
C ARG A 55 16.13 -30.04 -20.76
N ASP A 56 16.40 -30.98 -19.87
CA ASP A 56 15.36 -31.82 -19.29
C ASP A 56 14.32 -30.98 -18.52
N GLY A 57 13.05 -31.37 -18.65
CA GLY A 57 11.91 -30.69 -18.04
C GLY A 57 11.60 -29.28 -18.55
N LEU A 58 12.30 -28.77 -19.58
CA LEU A 58 12.05 -27.46 -20.19
C LEU A 58 11.36 -27.59 -21.56
N ALA A 59 10.32 -26.80 -21.77
CA ALA A 59 9.68 -26.65 -23.07
C ALA A 59 9.65 -25.20 -23.52
N SER A 60 9.36 -25.00 -24.81
CA SER A 60 9.24 -23.70 -25.44
C SER A 60 7.97 -23.61 -26.25
N ALA A 61 7.38 -22.42 -26.34
CA ALA A 61 6.29 -22.14 -27.28
C ALA A 61 6.43 -20.74 -27.90
N ARG A 62 5.81 -20.56 -29.05
CA ARG A 62 5.90 -19.37 -29.90
C ARG A 62 5.00 -18.25 -29.38
N LEU A 63 5.61 -17.12 -29.00
CA LEU A 63 4.88 -15.86 -28.79
C LEU A 63 4.67 -15.14 -30.12
N ASP A 64 5.73 -15.04 -30.93
CA ASP A 64 5.69 -14.52 -32.31
C ASP A 64 6.80 -15.14 -33.20
N LYS A 65 7.14 -14.51 -34.32
CA LYS A 65 8.21 -15.01 -35.21
C LYS A 65 9.55 -15.21 -34.47
N ALA A 66 9.92 -14.27 -33.60
CA ALA A 66 11.22 -14.20 -32.92
C ALA A 66 11.18 -14.66 -31.45
N ASP A 67 10.08 -14.44 -30.74
CA ASP A 67 10.05 -14.57 -29.30
C ASP A 67 9.45 -15.90 -28.85
N ARG A 68 9.95 -16.38 -27.72
CA ARG A 68 9.64 -17.71 -27.20
C ARG A 68 9.31 -17.62 -25.72
N ALA A 69 8.22 -18.25 -25.32
CA ALA A 69 7.95 -18.54 -23.93
C ALA A 69 8.74 -19.79 -23.51
N LEU A 70 9.23 -19.80 -22.28
CA LEU A 70 9.85 -20.95 -21.62
C LEU A 70 8.89 -21.51 -20.58
N LEU A 71 8.70 -22.82 -20.64
CA LEU A 71 7.60 -23.52 -20.00
C LEU A 71 8.14 -24.64 -19.11
N VAL A 72 7.62 -24.75 -17.90
CA VAL A 72 7.95 -25.82 -16.94
C VAL A 72 6.69 -26.60 -16.61
N GLU A 73 6.73 -27.93 -16.77
CA GLU A 73 5.60 -28.82 -16.49
C GLU A 73 5.60 -29.29 -15.02
N PHE A 74 4.46 -29.25 -14.36
CA PHE A 74 4.25 -29.77 -13.01
C PHE A 74 3.16 -30.84 -13.03
N GLU A 75 3.46 -32.01 -12.47
CA GLU A 75 2.48 -33.06 -12.26
C GLU A 75 2.02 -33.05 -10.80
N VAL A 76 0.71 -32.91 -10.58
CA VAL A 76 0.10 -32.82 -9.25
C VAL A 76 -1.11 -33.74 -9.23
N LYS A 77 -1.07 -34.76 -8.34
CA LYS A 77 -2.14 -35.78 -8.21
C LYS A 77 -2.55 -36.42 -9.55
N GLY A 78 -1.57 -36.69 -10.42
CA GLY A 78 -1.78 -37.28 -11.75
C GLY A 78 -2.26 -36.30 -12.83
N GLU A 79 -2.51 -35.03 -12.50
CA GLU A 79 -2.83 -34.00 -13.49
C GLU A 79 -1.58 -33.22 -13.92
N LYS A 80 -1.38 -33.07 -15.23
CA LYS A 80 -0.29 -32.25 -15.78
C LYS A 80 -0.71 -30.79 -15.87
N ASN A 81 0.16 -29.90 -15.42
CA ASN A 81 -0.04 -28.45 -15.40
C ASN A 81 1.17 -27.77 -16.05
N LEU A 82 0.94 -26.72 -16.82
CA LEU A 82 2.00 -26.03 -17.53
C LEU A 82 2.18 -24.61 -16.97
N VAL A 83 3.40 -24.25 -16.57
CA VAL A 83 3.72 -22.91 -16.09
C VAL A 83 4.54 -22.16 -17.13
N ILE A 84 4.05 -21.00 -17.56
CA ILE A 84 4.83 -20.03 -18.32
C ILE A 84 5.75 -19.30 -17.33
N ALA A 85 7.02 -19.69 -17.32
CA ALA A 85 7.98 -19.30 -16.30
C ALA A 85 8.86 -18.10 -16.71
N GLN A 86 9.28 -18.03 -17.97
CA GLN A 86 10.14 -16.95 -18.49
C GLN A 86 9.90 -16.72 -19.99
N ILE A 87 10.48 -15.65 -20.53
CA ILE A 87 10.49 -15.35 -21.97
C ILE A 87 11.93 -15.23 -22.46
N ALA A 88 12.17 -15.80 -23.63
CA ALA A 88 13.38 -15.61 -24.43
C ALA A 88 13.01 -14.76 -25.65
N GLU A 89 13.27 -13.46 -25.56
CA GLU A 89 13.12 -12.54 -26.70
C GLU A 89 14.21 -12.81 -27.73
N ASN A 90 13.89 -12.64 -29.02
CA ASN A 90 14.81 -12.86 -30.15
C ASN A 90 15.52 -14.23 -30.15
N HIS A 91 14.83 -15.28 -29.67
CA HIS A 91 15.39 -16.62 -29.46
C HIS A 91 16.64 -16.66 -28.57
N GLU A 92 16.86 -15.67 -27.71
CA GLU A 92 18.05 -15.59 -26.85
C GLU A 92 17.93 -16.47 -25.60
N TYR A 93 17.71 -17.77 -25.79
CA TYR A 93 17.57 -18.76 -24.72
C TYR A 93 18.70 -18.68 -23.69
N LYS A 94 19.92 -18.34 -24.11
CA LYS A 94 21.10 -18.25 -23.24
C LYS A 94 21.00 -17.16 -22.16
N LYS A 95 20.10 -16.17 -22.29
CA LYS A 95 19.86 -15.17 -21.25
C LYS A 95 19.00 -15.70 -20.10
N SER A 96 18.23 -16.75 -20.34
CA SER A 96 17.40 -17.40 -19.31
C SER A 96 18.23 -18.40 -18.51
N THR A 97 18.18 -18.30 -17.18
CA THR A 97 18.79 -19.31 -16.28
C THR A 97 18.13 -20.67 -16.40
N LEU A 98 16.85 -20.76 -16.80
CA LEU A 98 16.18 -22.03 -17.07
C LEU A 98 16.87 -22.82 -18.18
N PHE A 99 17.45 -22.12 -19.17
CA PHE A 99 18.14 -22.74 -20.30
C PHE A 99 19.66 -22.67 -20.21
N SER A 100 20.27 -21.60 -19.71
CA SER A 100 21.73 -21.49 -19.67
C SER A 100 22.34 -22.44 -18.63
N ASP A 101 21.69 -22.60 -17.48
CA ASP A 101 22.10 -23.53 -16.42
C ASP A 101 21.53 -24.93 -16.67
N LYS A 102 22.38 -25.96 -16.62
CA LYS A 102 21.95 -27.37 -16.72
C LYS A 102 21.00 -27.76 -15.58
N ALA A 103 21.19 -27.19 -14.39
CA ALA A 103 20.31 -27.37 -13.24
C ALA A 103 19.23 -26.30 -13.15
N GLY A 104 19.03 -25.47 -14.19
CA GLY A 104 18.13 -24.31 -14.15
C GLY A 104 16.68 -24.68 -13.82
N VAL A 105 16.14 -25.71 -14.49
CA VAL A 105 14.78 -26.22 -14.22
C VAL A 105 14.68 -26.81 -12.81
N GLU A 106 15.69 -27.56 -12.38
CA GLU A 106 15.71 -28.17 -11.04
C GLU A 106 15.74 -27.09 -9.95
N LYS A 107 16.62 -26.09 -10.06
CA LYS A 107 16.66 -24.93 -9.17
C LYS A 107 15.36 -24.15 -9.16
N TYR A 108 14.71 -24.01 -10.33
CA TYR A 108 13.40 -23.38 -10.41
C TYR A 108 12.33 -24.19 -9.68
N ARG A 109 12.31 -25.52 -9.82
CA ARG A 109 11.41 -26.41 -9.07
C ARG A 109 11.69 -26.37 -7.58
N GLN A 110 12.95 -26.32 -7.15
CA GLN A 110 13.31 -26.18 -5.74
C GLN A 110 12.82 -24.84 -5.15
N LYS A 111 13.03 -23.74 -5.89
CA LYS A 111 12.65 -22.39 -5.43
C LYS A 111 11.14 -22.16 -5.44
N TYR A 112 10.44 -22.51 -6.52
CA TYR A 112 9.04 -22.15 -6.73
C TYR A 112 8.08 -23.34 -6.62
N GLY A 113 8.57 -24.57 -6.80
CA GLY A 113 7.74 -25.77 -6.91
C GLY A 113 6.84 -26.03 -5.71
N PRO A 114 7.34 -26.01 -4.45
CA PRO A 114 6.49 -26.28 -3.29
C PRO A 114 5.26 -25.36 -3.21
N SER A 115 5.45 -24.07 -3.51
CA SER A 115 4.35 -23.10 -3.49
C SER A 115 3.47 -23.18 -4.75
N ILE A 116 4.03 -23.41 -5.94
CA ILE A 116 3.24 -23.66 -7.16
C ILE A 116 2.35 -24.89 -7.00
N ILE A 117 2.89 -26.00 -6.48
CA ILE A 117 2.14 -27.24 -6.25
C ILE A 117 0.98 -26.99 -5.30
N ARG A 118 1.23 -26.31 -4.18
CA ARG A 118 0.18 -25.91 -3.23
C ARG A 118 -0.93 -25.09 -3.92
N GLN A 119 -0.56 -24.10 -4.72
CA GLN A 119 -1.55 -23.29 -5.46
C GLN A 119 -2.35 -24.11 -6.49
N ILE A 120 -1.73 -25.11 -7.12
CA ILE A 120 -2.44 -26.06 -8.00
C ILE A 120 -3.42 -26.92 -7.20
N GLU A 121 -3.02 -27.43 -6.04
CA GLU A 121 -3.91 -28.23 -5.18
C GLU A 121 -5.11 -27.44 -4.68
N GLU A 122 -4.93 -26.17 -4.34
CA GLU A 122 -6.02 -25.25 -3.99
C GLU A 122 -6.99 -25.08 -5.17
N LEU A 123 -6.48 -24.87 -6.38
CA LEU A 123 -7.30 -24.81 -7.60
C LEU A 123 -8.04 -26.13 -7.86
N MET A 124 -7.40 -27.28 -7.65
CA MET A 124 -8.05 -28.59 -7.76
C MET A 124 -9.22 -28.73 -6.78
N ALA A 125 -9.05 -28.26 -5.54
CA ALA A 125 -10.09 -28.29 -4.52
C ALA A 125 -11.27 -27.37 -4.87
N GLU A 126 -11.00 -26.15 -5.36
CA GLU A 126 -12.03 -25.22 -5.82
C GLU A 126 -12.84 -25.79 -6.99
N GLU A 127 -12.16 -26.40 -7.97
CA GLU A 127 -12.80 -27.03 -9.12
C GLU A 127 -13.66 -28.24 -8.72
N ALA A 128 -13.19 -29.05 -7.77
CA ALA A 128 -13.96 -30.18 -7.25
C ALA A 128 -15.21 -29.71 -6.49
N LEU A 129 -15.10 -28.64 -5.68
CA LEU A 129 -16.23 -28.05 -4.98
C LEU A 129 -17.27 -27.47 -5.95
N GLU A 130 -16.82 -26.78 -7.00
CA GLU A 130 -17.69 -26.24 -8.04
C GLU A 130 -18.38 -27.36 -8.83
N ALA A 131 -17.67 -28.44 -9.16
CA ALA A 131 -18.25 -29.60 -9.84
C ALA A 131 -19.29 -30.35 -8.99
N ALA A 132 -19.18 -30.27 -7.66
CA ALA A 132 -20.14 -30.86 -6.72
C ALA A 132 -21.39 -29.99 -6.48
N ARG A 133 -21.39 -28.71 -6.92
CA ARG A 133 -22.55 -27.83 -6.77
C ARG A 133 -23.67 -28.24 -7.75
N PRO A 134 -24.95 -28.24 -7.32
CA PRO A 134 -26.07 -28.45 -8.24
C PRO A 134 -26.02 -27.42 -9.38
N ALA A 135 -26.18 -27.89 -10.61
CA ALA A 135 -26.04 -27.04 -11.80
C ALA A 135 -27.07 -25.90 -11.82
N ALA A 136 -26.65 -24.71 -11.40
CA ALA A 136 -27.43 -23.47 -11.51
C ALA A 136 -26.82 -22.60 -12.61
N GLY A 137 -27.17 -22.92 -13.87
CA GLY A 137 -26.84 -22.09 -15.03
C GLY A 137 -25.55 -22.45 -15.78
N PRO A 138 -25.15 -21.61 -16.75
CA PRO A 138 -23.98 -21.86 -17.60
C PRO A 138 -22.71 -21.92 -16.77
N LEU A 139 -21.89 -22.97 -17.00
CA LEU A 139 -20.57 -23.08 -16.39
C LEU A 139 -19.73 -21.82 -16.72
N PRO A 140 -19.20 -21.11 -15.71
CA PRO A 140 -18.35 -19.96 -15.95
C PRO A 140 -17.10 -20.38 -16.74
N LYS A 141 -16.69 -19.56 -17.72
CA LYS A 141 -15.42 -19.77 -18.44
C LYS A 141 -14.28 -19.71 -17.42
N LYS A 142 -13.53 -20.80 -17.26
CA LYS A 142 -12.35 -20.83 -16.38
C LYS A 142 -11.37 -19.73 -16.80
N PRO A 143 -11.08 -18.74 -15.95
CA PRO A 143 -10.14 -17.69 -16.28
C PRO A 143 -8.71 -18.26 -16.36
N LEU A 144 -7.84 -17.56 -17.08
CA LEU A 144 -6.41 -17.86 -17.03
C LEU A 144 -5.89 -17.61 -15.61
N VAL A 145 -5.14 -18.56 -15.08
CA VAL A 145 -4.55 -18.44 -13.74
C VAL A 145 -3.24 -17.67 -13.84
N THR A 146 -3.11 -16.62 -13.04
CA THR A 146 -1.85 -15.90 -12.84
C THR A 146 -1.38 -16.12 -11.42
N LEU A 147 -0.10 -16.45 -11.26
CA LEU A 147 0.55 -16.58 -9.97
C LEU A 147 1.57 -15.46 -9.75
N ASP A 148 1.56 -14.93 -8.56
CA ASP A 148 2.44 -13.88 -8.05
C ASP A 148 3.58 -14.49 -7.24
N TYR A 149 4.69 -13.79 -7.15
CA TYR A 149 5.78 -14.16 -6.24
C TYR A 149 5.95 -13.07 -5.20
N TYR A 150 5.79 -13.44 -3.94
CA TYR A 150 5.89 -12.52 -2.82
C TYR A 150 6.49 -13.23 -1.62
N ASN A 151 7.50 -12.59 -1.01
CA ASN A 151 8.18 -13.08 0.19
C ASN A 151 8.53 -14.59 0.12
N GLN A 152 9.26 -14.97 -0.93
CA GLN A 152 9.72 -16.34 -1.17
C GLN A 152 8.64 -17.37 -1.54
N HIS A 153 7.38 -16.98 -1.59
CA HIS A 153 6.26 -17.87 -1.93
C HIS A 153 5.61 -17.46 -3.25
N VAL A 154 5.21 -18.46 -4.03
CA VAL A 154 4.26 -18.27 -5.11
C VAL A 154 2.85 -18.27 -4.53
N ILE A 155 2.08 -17.25 -4.85
CA ILE A 155 0.74 -17.03 -4.33
C ILE A 155 -0.23 -16.72 -5.47
N ARG A 156 -1.52 -16.91 -5.22
CA ARG A 156 -2.59 -16.45 -6.10
C ARG A 156 -3.38 -15.37 -5.36
N LEU A 157 -3.60 -14.24 -6.02
CA LEU A 157 -4.48 -13.22 -5.48
C LEU A 157 -5.91 -13.75 -5.40
N SER A 158 -6.60 -13.45 -4.30
CA SER A 158 -8.05 -13.66 -4.22
C SER A 158 -8.79 -12.78 -5.22
N SER A 159 -10.08 -13.08 -5.47
CA SER A 159 -10.88 -12.26 -6.36
C SER A 159 -10.93 -10.79 -5.91
N GLN A 160 -11.07 -10.53 -4.61
CA GLN A 160 -11.06 -9.17 -4.05
C GLN A 160 -9.69 -8.48 -4.23
N GLN A 161 -8.59 -9.18 -3.97
CA GLN A 161 -7.25 -8.63 -4.21
C GLN A 161 -7.00 -8.35 -5.70
N ALA A 162 -7.51 -9.20 -6.59
CA ALA A 162 -7.38 -9.03 -8.03
C ALA A 162 -8.20 -7.85 -8.58
N GLU A 163 -9.27 -7.41 -7.91
CA GLU A 163 -10.01 -6.20 -8.30
C GLU A 163 -9.15 -4.93 -8.19
N VAL A 164 -8.20 -4.89 -7.24
CA VAL A 164 -7.26 -3.77 -7.11
C VAL A 164 -6.41 -3.56 -8.36
N LEU A 165 -6.18 -4.61 -9.15
CA LEU A 165 -5.44 -4.51 -10.40
C LEU A 165 -6.27 -3.93 -11.55
N LYS A 166 -7.59 -3.87 -11.42
CA LYS A 166 -8.51 -3.42 -12.47
C LYS A 166 -8.98 -1.98 -12.29
N VAL A 167 -8.90 -1.45 -11.08
CA VAL A 167 -9.32 -0.08 -10.78
C VAL A 167 -8.33 0.93 -11.34
N THR A 168 -8.81 2.11 -11.72
CA THR A 168 -7.94 3.22 -12.15
C THR A 168 -7.63 4.11 -10.93
N PRO A 169 -6.38 4.52 -10.72
CA PRO A 169 -6.06 5.48 -9.65
C PRO A 169 -6.71 6.86 -9.89
N PRO A 170 -6.89 7.70 -8.85
CA PRO A 170 -6.57 7.47 -7.45
C PRO A 170 -7.38 6.35 -6.78
N VAL A 171 -6.70 5.53 -5.96
CA VAL A 171 -7.34 4.45 -5.20
C VAL A 171 -6.84 4.35 -3.76
N VAL A 172 -7.76 4.16 -2.81
CA VAL A 172 -7.44 3.67 -1.46
C VAL A 172 -7.72 2.16 -1.38
N ILE A 173 -6.72 1.41 -0.96
CA ILE A 173 -6.78 -0.03 -0.69
C ILE A 173 -6.83 -0.21 0.83
N ARG A 174 -8.00 -0.56 1.35
CA ARG A 174 -8.21 -0.75 2.78
C ARG A 174 -8.15 -2.22 3.11
N GLY A 175 -7.40 -2.61 4.13
CA GLY A 175 -7.36 -4.01 4.53
C GLY A 175 -6.82 -4.19 5.92
N ALA A 176 -7.39 -5.16 6.63
CA ALA A 176 -6.96 -5.55 7.96
C ALA A 176 -5.50 -6.07 7.98
N PRO A 177 -4.93 -6.31 9.16
CA PRO A 177 -3.59 -6.87 9.27
C PRO A 177 -3.52 -8.25 8.61
N GLY A 178 -2.53 -8.45 7.73
CA GLY A 178 -2.37 -9.70 7.00
C GLY A 178 -3.30 -9.89 5.80
N SER A 179 -4.01 -8.85 5.37
CA SER A 179 -4.88 -8.89 4.18
C SER A 179 -4.15 -8.91 2.83
N GLY A 180 -2.83 -8.73 2.85
CA GLY A 180 -1.98 -8.77 1.65
C GLY A 180 -1.82 -7.42 0.96
N LYS A 181 -2.06 -6.28 1.64
CA LYS A 181 -1.87 -4.92 1.10
C LYS A 181 -0.54 -4.75 0.35
N SER A 182 0.59 -5.04 1.00
CA SER A 182 1.92 -4.89 0.38
C SER A 182 2.17 -5.87 -0.78
N CYS A 183 1.59 -7.07 -0.73
CA CYS A 183 1.63 -8.00 -1.87
C CYS A 183 0.85 -7.47 -3.07
N VAL A 184 -0.35 -6.92 -2.83
CA VAL A 184 -1.17 -6.30 -3.86
C VAL A 184 -0.46 -5.07 -4.43
N ALA A 185 0.25 -4.29 -3.61
CA ALA A 185 1.09 -3.18 -4.07
C ALA A 185 2.15 -3.65 -5.09
N VAL A 186 2.91 -4.71 -4.78
CA VAL A 186 3.89 -5.29 -5.74
C VAL A 186 3.19 -5.77 -7.01
N SER A 187 2.07 -6.47 -6.88
CA SER A 187 1.29 -6.97 -8.01
C SER A 187 0.77 -5.84 -8.90
N ARG A 188 0.41 -4.70 -8.29
CA ARG A 188 -0.05 -3.49 -8.95
C ARG A 188 1.07 -2.79 -9.73
N ILE A 189 2.27 -2.70 -9.15
CA ILE A 189 3.47 -2.20 -9.86
C ILE A 189 3.75 -3.07 -11.09
N LEU A 190 3.71 -4.40 -10.95
CA LEU A 190 3.91 -5.31 -12.08
C LEU A 190 2.85 -5.14 -13.17
N ASP A 191 1.58 -5.00 -12.78
CA ASP A 191 0.49 -4.81 -13.73
C ASP A 191 0.59 -3.47 -14.48
N LEU A 192 1.00 -2.40 -13.79
CA LEU A 192 1.30 -1.13 -14.44
C LEU A 192 2.47 -1.27 -15.41
N ILE A 193 3.60 -1.84 -15.01
CA ILE A 193 4.75 -2.04 -15.89
C ILE A 193 4.34 -2.83 -17.15
N ALA A 194 3.49 -3.85 -16.99
CA ALA A 194 2.98 -4.63 -18.10
C ALA A 194 2.04 -3.85 -19.04
N SER A 195 1.37 -2.80 -18.56
CA SER A 195 0.44 -2.00 -19.36
C SER A 195 1.10 -0.80 -20.06
N LEU A 196 2.30 -0.39 -19.60
CA LEU A 196 3.03 0.72 -20.19
C LEU A 196 3.54 0.41 -21.60
N PRO A 197 3.63 1.42 -22.49
CA PRO A 197 4.19 1.24 -23.82
C PRO A 197 5.63 0.70 -23.80
N PRO A 198 6.03 -0.12 -24.79
CA PRO A 198 7.42 -0.57 -24.92
C PRO A 198 8.38 0.62 -24.98
N GLY A 199 9.48 0.55 -24.22
CA GLY A 199 10.46 1.64 -24.15
C GLY A 199 10.07 2.81 -23.23
N SER A 200 8.96 2.72 -22.49
CA SER A 200 8.64 3.69 -21.44
C SER A 200 9.74 3.71 -20.36
N GLU A 201 10.25 4.89 -20.04
CA GLU A 201 11.30 5.10 -19.02
C GLU A 201 10.76 5.69 -17.71
N GLY A 202 9.45 5.90 -17.61
CA GLY A 202 8.90 6.60 -16.45
C GLY A 202 9.03 5.78 -15.16
N LYS A 203 9.03 6.48 -14.04
CA LYS A 203 9.41 5.93 -12.74
C LYS A 203 8.19 5.63 -11.89
N ILE A 204 8.33 4.68 -10.97
CA ILE A 204 7.31 4.31 -10.00
C ILE A 204 7.91 4.51 -8.61
N LEU A 205 7.17 5.17 -7.72
CA LEU A 205 7.57 5.36 -6.33
C LEU A 205 6.74 4.43 -5.44
N TYR A 206 7.41 3.59 -4.66
CA TYR A 206 6.83 2.96 -3.47
C TYR A 206 7.38 3.66 -2.24
N VAL A 207 6.50 4.22 -1.42
CA VAL A 207 6.86 5.00 -0.24
C VAL A 207 6.14 4.50 1.00
N THR A 208 6.85 4.48 2.13
CA THR A 208 6.31 4.14 3.45
C THR A 208 7.07 4.93 4.52
N GLN A 209 6.53 5.01 5.74
CA GLN A 209 7.25 5.61 6.86
C GLN A 209 8.38 4.70 7.40
N SER A 210 8.28 3.37 7.27
CA SER A 210 9.25 2.43 7.87
C SER A 210 10.46 2.14 6.96
N PRO A 211 11.70 2.48 7.36
CA PRO A 211 12.90 2.10 6.64
C PRO A 211 13.13 0.57 6.56
N GLU A 212 12.66 -0.18 7.55
CA GLU A 212 12.72 -1.64 7.58
C GLU A 212 11.81 -2.24 6.52
N LEU A 213 10.59 -1.71 6.37
CA LEU A 213 9.67 -2.13 5.33
C LEU A 213 10.22 -1.82 3.94
N VAL A 214 10.88 -0.67 3.74
CA VAL A 214 11.59 -0.35 2.49
C VAL A 214 12.60 -1.45 2.13
N LYS A 215 13.46 -1.85 3.09
CA LYS A 215 14.46 -2.91 2.87
C LYS A 215 13.79 -4.24 2.53
N ALA A 216 12.72 -4.61 3.25
CA ALA A 216 11.99 -5.85 3.01
C ALA A 216 11.34 -5.87 1.61
N MET A 217 10.70 -4.77 1.22
CA MET A 217 10.02 -4.66 -0.07
C MET A 217 11.01 -4.62 -1.24
N GLN A 218 12.13 -3.92 -1.08
CA GLN A 218 13.22 -3.94 -2.06
C GLN A 218 13.78 -5.36 -2.23
N ALA A 219 14.02 -6.10 -1.15
CA ALA A 219 14.50 -7.48 -1.23
C ALA A 219 13.51 -8.41 -1.94
N ILE A 220 12.21 -8.24 -1.70
CA ILE A 220 11.16 -8.97 -2.42
C ILE A 220 11.21 -8.61 -3.92
N TRP A 221 11.28 -7.32 -4.25
CA TRP A 221 11.35 -6.84 -5.62
C TRP A 221 12.59 -7.37 -6.38
N ASP A 222 13.76 -7.32 -5.75
CA ASP A 222 15.02 -7.79 -6.33
C ASP A 222 15.02 -9.30 -6.58
N SER A 223 14.26 -10.06 -5.78
CA SER A 223 14.12 -11.50 -5.93
C SER A 223 13.25 -11.92 -7.14
N LEU A 224 12.51 -10.98 -7.73
CA LEU A 224 11.68 -11.21 -8.92
C LEU A 224 12.55 -11.46 -10.15
N SER A 225 12.09 -12.36 -11.02
CA SER A 225 12.72 -12.64 -12.31
C SER A 225 12.27 -11.61 -13.36
N LEU A 226 12.81 -10.40 -13.26
CA LEU A 226 12.57 -9.27 -14.17
C LEU A 226 13.90 -8.74 -14.75
N PRO A 227 13.89 -8.16 -15.96
CA PRO A 227 15.01 -7.39 -16.48
C PRO A 227 15.39 -6.22 -15.55
N ASP A 228 16.69 -5.97 -15.39
CA ASP A 228 17.20 -4.88 -14.53
C ASP A 228 16.70 -3.50 -14.97
N THR A 229 16.52 -3.31 -16.28
CA THR A 229 15.94 -2.08 -16.84
C THR A 229 14.54 -1.80 -16.28
N LEU A 230 13.74 -2.83 -16.01
CA LEU A 230 12.42 -2.68 -15.38
C LEU A 230 12.53 -2.56 -13.87
N LYS A 231 13.44 -3.31 -13.22
CA LYS A 231 13.66 -3.20 -11.78
C LYS A 231 14.06 -1.79 -11.37
N ASN A 232 14.95 -1.17 -12.15
CA ASN A 232 15.48 0.18 -11.92
C ASN A 232 14.45 1.30 -12.10
N ARG A 233 13.26 1.00 -12.62
CA ARG A 233 12.16 1.98 -12.72
C ARG A 233 11.42 2.18 -11.40
N VAL A 234 11.57 1.26 -10.44
CA VAL A 234 10.84 1.28 -9.18
C VAL A 234 11.78 1.73 -8.07
N GLU A 235 11.40 2.80 -7.40
CA GLU A 235 12.13 3.36 -6.27
C GLU A 235 11.38 3.02 -4.98
N PHE A 236 11.99 2.23 -4.09
CA PHE A 236 11.47 1.97 -2.75
C PHE A 236 12.14 2.93 -1.77
N LYS A 237 11.37 3.80 -1.12
CA LYS A 237 11.90 4.89 -0.29
C LYS A 237 11.13 5.07 1.01
N ALA A 238 11.84 5.45 2.07
CA ALA A 238 11.19 6.01 3.24
C ALA A 238 10.70 7.42 2.90
N TYR A 239 9.60 7.88 3.50
CA TYR A 239 9.08 9.23 3.21
C TYR A 239 10.13 10.33 3.45
N GLU A 240 10.90 10.23 4.54
CA GLU A 240 12.02 11.15 4.81
C GLU A 240 13.04 11.20 3.66
N THR A 241 13.34 10.07 3.03
CA THR A 241 14.26 10.03 1.89
C THR A 241 13.69 10.81 0.71
N VAL A 242 12.40 10.65 0.41
CA VAL A 242 11.72 11.42 -0.63
C VAL A 242 11.74 12.91 -0.29
N ALA A 243 11.45 13.27 0.96
CA ALA A 243 11.47 14.65 1.44
C ALA A 243 12.84 15.31 1.26
N ARG A 244 13.93 14.62 1.63
CA ARG A 244 15.30 15.11 1.45
C ARG A 244 15.66 15.31 -0.02
N GLU A 245 15.24 14.42 -0.91
CA GLU A 245 15.45 14.60 -2.35
C GLU A 245 14.66 15.79 -2.92
N GLN A 246 13.44 16.02 -2.42
CA GLN A 246 12.57 17.10 -2.88
C GLN A 246 12.98 18.48 -2.35
N ARG A 247 13.69 18.52 -1.22
CA ARG A 247 14.01 19.75 -0.48
C ARG A 247 15.43 19.71 0.10
N ALA A 248 16.42 19.23 -0.64
CA ALA A 248 17.79 19.03 -0.13
C ALA A 248 18.37 20.26 0.59
N ALA A 249 18.23 21.45 0.00
CA ALA A 249 18.68 22.71 0.58
C ALA A 249 17.98 23.08 1.91
N GLU A 250 16.74 22.62 2.12
CA GLU A 250 15.99 22.88 3.36
C GLU A 250 16.59 22.14 4.57
N PHE A 251 17.31 21.03 4.33
CA PHE A 251 17.95 20.24 5.38
C PHE A 251 19.38 20.71 5.70
N GLU A 252 19.97 21.60 4.90
CA GLU A 252 21.33 22.10 5.14
C GLU A 252 21.38 22.94 6.43
N GLY A 253 22.16 22.47 7.41
CA GLY A 253 22.30 23.15 8.70
C GLY A 253 21.03 23.13 9.57
N LYS A 254 20.05 22.29 9.24
CA LYS A 254 18.81 22.10 10.02
C LYS A 254 18.72 20.68 10.57
N THR A 255 18.02 20.51 11.69
CA THR A 255 17.72 19.21 12.29
C THR A 255 16.24 18.87 12.15
N LEU A 256 15.90 17.58 12.22
CA LEU A 256 14.50 17.17 12.27
C LEU A 256 13.87 17.61 13.60
N ALA A 257 12.67 18.16 13.53
CA ALA A 257 11.88 18.51 14.70
C ALA A 257 11.44 17.25 15.44
N SER A 258 11.53 17.28 16.76
CA SER A 258 11.06 16.25 17.67
C SER A 258 9.78 16.68 18.40
N GLU A 259 9.13 15.73 19.08
CA GLU A 259 8.00 16.01 19.97
C GLU A 259 8.38 17.03 21.06
N SER A 260 9.61 16.95 21.58
CA SER A 260 10.10 17.88 22.60
C SER A 260 10.21 19.32 22.07
N ASP A 261 10.60 19.50 20.80
CA ASP A 261 10.65 20.83 20.17
C ASP A 261 9.25 21.45 20.06
N PHE A 262 8.24 20.64 19.73
CA PHE A 262 6.86 21.06 19.68
C PHE A 262 6.34 21.44 21.07
N GLU A 263 6.57 20.61 22.09
CA GLU A 263 6.15 20.92 23.47
C GLU A 263 6.79 22.22 23.99
N GLN A 264 8.08 22.41 23.70
CA GLN A 264 8.81 23.61 24.10
C GLN A 264 8.22 24.85 23.44
N TRP A 265 7.95 24.77 22.13
CA TRP A 265 7.27 25.84 21.42
C TRP A 265 5.90 26.12 22.01
N LEU A 266 5.09 25.09 22.24
CA LEU A 266 3.71 25.22 22.71
C LEU A 266 3.65 25.92 24.08
N LYS A 267 4.51 25.51 25.02
CA LYS A 267 4.67 26.17 26.33
C LYS A 267 4.98 27.66 26.18
N GLY A 268 5.93 28.01 25.31
CA GLY A 268 6.32 29.39 25.04
C GLY A 268 5.22 30.21 24.34
N TYR A 269 4.53 29.61 23.37
CA TYR A 269 3.45 30.25 22.62
C TYR A 269 2.26 30.55 23.52
N VAL A 270 1.83 29.58 24.34
CA VAL A 270 0.72 29.76 25.28
C VAL A 270 1.04 30.82 26.34
N ALA A 271 2.27 30.86 26.85
CA ALA A 271 2.69 31.92 27.78
C ALA A 271 2.58 33.32 27.14
N LYS A 272 3.04 33.48 25.89
CA LYS A 272 2.88 34.74 25.14
C LYS A 272 1.41 35.10 24.90
N CYS A 273 0.57 34.12 24.58
CA CYS A 273 -0.88 34.33 24.45
C CYS A 273 -1.49 34.83 25.77
N ARG A 274 -1.12 34.24 26.91
CA ARG A 274 -1.55 34.68 28.24
C ARG A 274 -1.12 36.12 28.53
N ASP A 275 0.11 36.48 28.17
CA ASP A 275 0.60 37.85 28.36
C ASP A 275 -0.19 38.88 27.54
N ARG A 276 -0.58 38.54 26.30
CA ARG A 276 -1.42 39.39 25.43
C ARG A 276 -2.83 39.60 25.97
N LEU A 277 -3.35 38.70 26.79
CA LEU A 277 -4.68 38.82 27.41
C LEU A 277 -4.70 39.75 28.63
N LYS A 278 -3.55 40.01 29.28
CA LYS A 278 -3.46 40.86 30.50
C LYS A 278 -3.89 42.32 30.28
N PRO A 279 -3.51 43.02 29.18
CA PRO A 279 -3.92 44.40 28.95
C PRO A 279 -5.42 44.56 28.67
N ALA A 280 -6.04 43.61 27.94
CA ALA A 280 -7.48 43.59 27.67
C ALA A 280 -8.29 43.37 28.96
N ALA A 281 -7.82 42.47 29.84
CA ALA A 281 -8.38 42.27 31.17
C ALA A 281 -8.25 43.51 32.07
N ALA A 282 -7.12 44.23 32.00
CA ALA A 282 -6.90 45.46 32.76
C ALA A 282 -7.81 46.63 32.31
N ALA A 283 -8.20 46.66 31.03
CA ALA A 283 -9.16 47.62 30.49
C ALA A 283 -10.60 47.29 30.88
N ALA A 284 -11.00 46.02 30.87
CA ALA A 284 -12.32 45.56 31.30
C ALA A 284 -12.57 45.73 32.81
N GLY A 285 -11.53 45.60 33.64
CA GLY A 285 -11.59 45.75 35.11
C GLY A 285 -11.67 47.20 35.62
N LYS A 286 -11.61 48.22 34.77
CA LYS A 286 -11.75 49.65 35.14
C LYS A 286 -13.18 50.16 34.98
N LYS A 287 -14.11 49.68 35.81
CA LYS A 287 -15.38 50.39 36.08
C LYS A 287 -15.61 50.43 37.60
N GLY A 288 -15.18 51.53 38.22
CA GLY A 288 -15.47 51.86 39.62
C GLY A 288 -14.28 52.42 40.40
N LYS A 289 -14.46 53.58 41.04
CA LYS A 289 -13.47 54.17 41.97
C LYS A 289 -13.40 53.30 43.24
N GLY A 290 -12.48 52.34 43.27
CA GLY A 290 -12.15 51.56 44.46
C GLY A 290 -11.16 50.44 44.12
N LYS A 291 -10.02 50.39 44.84
CA LYS A 291 -8.91 49.42 44.78
C LYS A 291 -8.67 48.69 43.44
N LYS A 292 -7.52 48.95 42.80
CA LYS A 292 -6.98 48.17 41.66
C LYS A 292 -7.08 46.65 41.96
N LYS A 293 -8.08 45.97 41.41
CA LYS A 293 -8.04 44.51 41.26
C LYS A 293 -6.91 44.18 40.29
N LYS A 294 -6.10 43.16 40.61
CA LYS A 294 -5.13 42.59 39.65
C LYS A 294 -5.92 42.20 38.40
N ALA A 295 -5.42 42.57 37.22
CA ALA A 295 -6.04 42.16 35.97
C ALA A 295 -5.91 40.64 35.83
N GLU A 296 -7.00 39.91 36.03
CA GLU A 296 -7.08 38.47 35.83
C GLU A 296 -7.64 38.22 34.42
N VAL A 297 -6.96 37.35 33.67
CA VAL A 297 -7.42 36.88 32.36
C VAL A 297 -8.79 36.21 32.56
N PRO A 298 -9.78 36.40 31.66
CA PRO A 298 -11.07 35.72 31.78
C PRO A 298 -10.88 34.22 32.02
N ASP A 299 -11.55 33.67 33.04
CA ASP A 299 -11.34 32.29 33.49
C ASP A 299 -11.46 31.27 32.34
N GLU A 300 -12.40 31.49 31.41
CA GLU A 300 -12.62 30.64 30.24
C GLU A 300 -11.45 30.66 29.24
N ALA A 301 -10.90 31.84 28.92
CA ALA A 301 -9.77 31.96 27.99
C ALA A 301 -8.48 31.39 28.59
N SER A 302 -8.29 31.55 29.90
CA SER A 302 -7.17 30.92 30.62
C SER A 302 -7.34 29.40 30.66
N ALA A 303 -8.55 28.90 30.89
CA ALA A 303 -8.85 27.47 30.91
C ALA A 303 -8.65 26.83 29.52
N GLN A 304 -9.06 27.52 28.45
CA GLN A 304 -8.82 27.06 27.06
C GLN A 304 -7.33 26.89 26.75
N LEU A 305 -6.50 27.87 27.13
CA LEU A 305 -5.06 27.81 26.94
C LEU A 305 -4.38 26.70 27.76
N GLU A 306 -4.82 26.49 29.01
CA GLU A 306 -4.36 25.38 29.85
C GLU A 306 -4.80 24.01 29.28
N ARG A 307 -5.97 23.94 28.66
CA ARG A 307 -6.43 22.73 27.98
C ARG A 307 -5.50 22.36 26.82
N PHE A 308 -5.19 23.31 25.92
CA PHE A 308 -4.27 23.06 24.81
C PHE A 308 -2.87 22.62 25.26
N LEU A 309 -2.37 23.11 26.41
CA LEU A 309 -1.09 22.65 26.96
C LEU A 309 -1.12 21.20 27.43
N LYS A 310 -2.26 20.75 27.98
CA LYS A 310 -2.43 19.37 28.43
C LYS A 310 -2.64 18.41 27.24
N GLU A 311 -3.34 18.89 26.22
CA GLU A 311 -3.66 18.16 24.99
C GLU A 311 -2.61 18.39 23.90
N GLY A 312 -1.33 18.51 24.27
CA GLY A 312 -0.26 18.85 23.32
C GLY A 312 -0.12 17.80 22.20
N HIS A 313 -0.31 16.52 22.52
CA HIS A 313 -0.24 15.43 21.55
C HIS A 313 -1.39 15.50 20.54
N GLU A 314 -2.62 15.67 21.02
CA GLU A 314 -3.83 15.83 20.20
C GLU A 314 -3.76 17.10 19.35
N LEU A 315 -3.21 18.19 19.90
CA LEU A 315 -2.98 19.43 19.14
C LEU A 315 -1.98 19.22 17.99
N TYR A 316 -0.93 18.42 18.19
CA TYR A 316 0.00 18.09 17.12
C TYR A 316 -0.66 17.23 16.02
N GLN A 317 -1.49 16.26 16.40
CA GLN A 317 -2.30 15.49 15.45
C GLN A 317 -3.26 16.39 14.66
N GLU A 318 -3.87 17.36 15.33
CA GLU A 318 -4.73 18.35 14.67
C GLU A 318 -3.93 19.21 13.68
N PHE A 319 -2.68 19.58 13.99
CA PHE A 319 -1.78 20.25 13.02
C PHE A 319 -1.48 19.34 11.82
N ARG A 320 -1.25 18.05 12.04
CA ARG A 320 -1.05 17.05 10.97
C ARG A 320 -2.30 16.90 10.09
N LEU A 321 -3.50 17.01 10.66
CA LEU A 321 -4.75 17.04 9.89
C LEU A 321 -4.88 18.35 9.09
N LEU A 322 -4.72 19.47 9.79
CA LEU A 322 -4.82 20.83 9.26
C LEU A 322 -3.88 21.05 8.06
N SER A 323 -2.69 20.46 8.07
CA SER A 323 -1.69 20.62 7.01
C SER A 323 -2.19 20.17 5.62
N GLY A 324 -3.23 19.33 5.55
CA GLY A 324 -3.86 18.93 4.28
C GLY A 324 -4.96 19.85 3.75
N TYR A 325 -5.36 20.87 4.51
CA TYR A 325 -6.46 21.77 4.18
C TYR A 325 -5.99 23.18 3.82
N LEU A 326 -6.80 23.86 2.99
CA LEU A 326 -6.76 25.32 2.93
C LEU A 326 -7.41 25.89 4.20
N PRO A 327 -7.01 27.09 4.67
CA PRO A 327 -7.52 27.69 5.90
C PRO A 327 -9.05 27.68 6.00
N GLU A 328 -9.75 28.08 4.93
CA GLU A 328 -11.21 28.15 4.88
C GLU A 328 -11.84 26.74 4.96
N GLY A 329 -11.19 25.77 4.33
CA GLY A 329 -11.61 24.37 4.35
C GLY A 329 -11.50 23.75 5.75
N TYR A 330 -10.43 24.07 6.48
CA TYR A 330 -10.23 23.62 7.85
C TYR A 330 -11.24 24.26 8.82
N LEU A 331 -11.41 25.58 8.75
CA LEU A 331 -12.33 26.29 9.64
C LEU A 331 -13.78 25.79 9.46
N GLY A 332 -14.13 25.39 8.23
CA GLY A 332 -15.42 24.81 7.86
C GLY A 332 -15.62 23.33 8.21
N LEU A 333 -14.67 22.66 8.89
CA LEU A 333 -14.83 21.26 9.28
C LEU A 333 -15.98 21.06 10.28
N GLY A 334 -16.71 19.96 10.10
CA GLY A 334 -17.70 19.50 11.07
C GLY A 334 -17.03 18.85 12.29
N ALA A 335 -17.75 18.77 13.40
CA ALA A 335 -17.23 18.27 14.68
C ALA A 335 -16.73 16.81 14.65
N GLN A 336 -17.08 16.03 13.63
CA GLN A 336 -16.64 14.63 13.46
C GLN A 336 -15.33 14.49 12.68
N ASN A 337 -14.82 15.58 12.10
CA ASN A 337 -13.61 15.58 11.26
C ASN A 337 -12.51 16.46 11.87
N SER A 338 -12.56 16.72 13.18
CA SER A 338 -11.65 17.58 13.94
C SER A 338 -11.65 17.08 15.37
N LEU A 339 -10.48 17.02 16.03
CA LEU A 339 -10.39 16.68 17.45
C LEU A 339 -11.03 17.78 18.32
N TYR A 340 -11.11 18.99 17.77
CA TYR A 340 -11.67 20.17 18.42
C TYR A 340 -13.01 20.55 17.80
N ALA A 341 -14.10 20.28 18.53
CA ALA A 341 -15.46 20.51 18.03
C ALA A 341 -15.81 22.00 17.91
N HIS A 342 -15.29 22.86 18.79
CA HIS A 342 -15.67 24.27 18.85
C HIS A 342 -15.00 25.10 17.74
N PRO A 343 -15.75 25.91 16.96
CA PRO A 343 -15.16 26.71 15.88
C PRO A 343 -14.08 27.69 16.35
N ASP A 344 -14.24 28.28 17.54
CA ASP A 344 -13.25 29.22 18.09
C ASP A 344 -11.91 28.53 18.41
N ASP A 345 -11.93 27.23 18.77
CA ASP A 345 -10.70 26.47 18.95
C ASP A 345 -9.95 26.38 17.63
N ARG A 346 -10.64 26.07 16.54
CA ARG A 346 -10.02 25.95 15.20
C ARG A 346 -9.40 27.26 14.71
N GLN A 347 -10.00 28.41 15.03
CA GLN A 347 -9.38 29.70 14.71
C GLN A 347 -8.05 29.90 15.46
N TRP A 348 -8.02 29.55 16.75
CA TRP A 348 -6.80 29.63 17.54
C TRP A 348 -5.75 28.64 17.04
N ILE A 349 -6.15 27.40 16.74
CA ILE A 349 -5.28 26.32 16.25
C ILE A 349 -4.65 26.70 14.91
N LEU A 350 -5.41 27.26 13.98
CA LEU A 350 -4.88 27.76 12.71
C LEU A 350 -3.79 28.82 12.94
N ALA A 351 -4.04 29.82 13.80
CA ALA A 351 -3.05 30.84 14.13
C ALA A 351 -1.82 30.26 14.85
N ALA A 352 -2.03 29.26 15.72
CA ALA A 352 -0.97 28.55 16.42
C ALA A 352 -0.11 27.74 15.43
N TYR A 353 -0.71 27.06 14.46
CA TYR A 353 -0.02 26.34 13.41
C TYR A 353 0.88 27.26 12.58
N GLU A 354 0.35 28.38 12.11
CA GLU A 354 1.13 29.38 11.37
C GLU A 354 2.31 29.90 12.20
N ASN A 355 2.10 30.10 13.51
CA ASN A 355 3.17 30.48 14.42
C ASN A 355 4.23 29.38 14.56
N TYR A 356 3.80 28.12 14.65
CA TYR A 356 4.70 26.97 14.74
C TYR A 356 5.56 26.81 13.49
N LEU A 357 4.99 26.99 12.29
CA LEU A 357 5.76 26.97 11.04
C LEU A 357 6.86 28.05 11.02
N ASN A 358 6.62 29.21 11.62
CA ASN A 358 7.64 30.24 11.77
C ASN A 358 8.68 29.87 12.83
N TYR A 359 8.26 29.30 13.96
CA TYR A 359 9.18 28.78 14.98
C TYR A 359 10.15 27.74 14.39
N LEU A 360 9.68 26.82 13.56
CA LEU A 360 10.52 25.83 12.89
C LEU A 360 11.62 26.51 12.06
N LYS A 361 11.26 27.54 11.27
CA LYS A 361 12.21 28.29 10.45
C LYS A 361 13.24 29.02 11.32
N ASP A 362 12.78 29.75 12.34
CA ASP A 362 13.63 30.56 13.22
C ASP A 362 14.64 29.72 14.01
N ASN A 363 14.28 28.48 14.34
CA ASN A 363 15.10 27.56 15.13
C ASN A 363 15.86 26.53 14.28
N ARG A 364 15.87 26.68 12.94
CA ARG A 364 16.54 25.76 12.01
C ARG A 364 16.08 24.30 12.19
N LEU A 365 14.77 24.11 12.34
CA LEU A 365 14.12 22.82 12.44
C LEU A 365 13.33 22.50 11.16
N VAL A 366 13.23 21.21 10.84
CA VAL A 366 12.40 20.69 9.74
C VAL A 366 11.45 19.65 10.31
N ALA A 367 10.15 19.89 10.17
CA ALA A 367 9.12 18.89 10.45
C ALA A 367 8.62 18.31 9.13
N LEU A 368 8.76 16.98 8.95
CA LEU A 368 8.37 16.29 7.72
C LEU A 368 6.87 16.44 7.43
N ASP A 369 6.05 16.39 8.49
CA ASP A 369 4.59 16.56 8.46
C ASP A 369 4.13 17.89 7.82
N PHE A 370 5.01 18.90 7.78
CA PHE A 370 4.69 20.25 7.35
C PHE A 370 5.59 20.74 6.20
N LEU A 371 6.32 19.82 5.55
CA LEU A 371 7.23 20.14 4.47
C LEU A 371 6.56 19.93 3.10
N THR A 372 6.30 21.01 2.37
CA THR A 372 5.80 20.92 0.99
C THR A 372 6.89 20.46 0.02
N PHE A 373 6.55 19.70 -1.02
CA PHE A 373 7.49 19.33 -2.09
C PHE A 373 7.55 20.35 -3.22
N ALA A 374 8.67 20.36 -3.97
CA ALA A 374 8.89 21.30 -5.06
C ALA A 374 8.42 20.75 -6.41
N GLN A 375 8.72 19.47 -6.66
CA GLN A 375 8.41 18.82 -7.93
C GLN A 375 6.99 18.26 -7.92
N ARG A 376 6.40 18.20 -9.11
CA ARG A 376 5.11 17.54 -9.38
C ARG A 376 5.29 16.58 -10.56
N ASP A 377 4.35 15.64 -10.71
CA ASP A 377 4.25 14.77 -11.90
C ASP A 377 5.55 14.01 -12.23
N LYS A 378 6.29 13.60 -11.19
CA LYS A 378 7.59 12.93 -11.33
C LYS A 378 7.45 11.44 -11.64
N TYR A 379 6.44 10.80 -11.07
CA TYR A 379 6.26 9.34 -11.13
C TYR A 379 4.99 8.97 -11.91
N ASP A 380 5.07 7.95 -12.75
CA ASP A 380 3.91 7.38 -13.45
C ASP A 380 2.92 6.71 -12.48
N LEU A 381 3.41 6.35 -11.29
CA LEU A 381 2.61 5.86 -10.17
C LEU A 381 3.31 6.14 -8.85
N VAL A 382 2.55 6.60 -7.87
CA VAL A 382 2.97 6.66 -6.46
C VAL A 382 2.13 5.68 -5.66
N LEU A 383 2.79 4.82 -4.89
CA LEU A 383 2.20 3.87 -3.96
C LEU A 383 2.63 4.23 -2.54
N GLY A 384 1.69 4.73 -1.73
CA GLY A 384 1.90 4.96 -0.30
C GLY A 384 1.45 3.73 0.50
N ASP A 385 2.37 3.05 1.19
CA ASP A 385 2.06 1.99 2.15
C ASP A 385 2.06 2.55 3.58
N GLU A 386 1.19 1.99 4.42
CA GLU A 386 0.85 2.54 5.75
C GLU A 386 0.40 4.02 5.69
N ALA A 387 -0.40 4.36 4.69
CA ALA A 387 -0.82 5.74 4.43
C ALA A 387 -1.74 6.34 5.53
N GLN A 388 -2.22 5.52 6.47
CA GLN A 388 -2.91 6.03 7.66
C GLN A 388 -2.01 6.87 8.57
N ASP A 389 -0.69 6.63 8.55
CA ASP A 389 0.30 7.30 9.40
C ASP A 389 0.89 8.57 8.77
N LEU A 390 0.40 8.96 7.59
CA LEU A 390 0.82 10.18 6.90
C LEU A 390 -0.04 11.38 7.34
N SER A 391 0.59 12.53 7.52
CA SER A 391 -0.12 13.81 7.70
C SER A 391 -0.85 14.22 6.40
N GLY A 392 -1.73 15.23 6.51
CA GLY A 392 -2.49 15.69 5.35
C GLY A 392 -1.62 16.27 4.24
N LEU A 393 -0.57 17.01 4.59
CA LEU A 393 0.36 17.54 3.61
C LEU A 393 1.24 16.43 3.01
N GLU A 394 1.63 15.42 3.77
CA GLU A 394 2.38 14.28 3.24
C GLU A 394 1.55 13.52 2.19
N LEU A 395 0.26 13.28 2.46
CA LEU A 395 -0.67 12.68 1.50
C LEU A 395 -0.81 13.54 0.23
N GLU A 396 -0.92 14.87 0.39
CA GLU A 396 -0.99 15.79 -0.74
C GLU A 396 0.32 15.82 -1.55
N ASN A 397 1.47 15.78 -0.90
CA ASN A 397 2.76 15.68 -1.57
C ASN A 397 2.86 14.42 -2.42
N LEU A 398 2.40 13.26 -1.91
CA LEU A 398 2.38 12.01 -2.68
C LEU A 398 1.45 12.09 -3.89
N LEU A 399 0.28 12.71 -3.74
CA LEU A 399 -0.64 12.97 -4.85
C LEU A 399 0.03 13.83 -5.92
N LEU A 400 0.67 14.93 -5.52
CA LEU A 400 1.30 15.87 -6.44
C LEU A 400 2.53 15.29 -7.15
N LEU A 401 3.23 14.33 -6.54
CA LEU A 401 4.33 13.61 -7.18
C LEU A 401 3.86 12.64 -8.27
N ALA A 402 2.60 12.19 -8.21
CA ALA A 402 2.01 11.26 -9.17
C ALA A 402 1.47 11.99 -10.40
N LYS A 403 1.93 11.59 -11.58
CA LYS A 403 1.39 12.08 -12.86
C LYS A 403 -0.10 11.83 -12.93
N GLU A 404 -0.87 12.85 -13.31
CA GLU A 404 -2.31 12.72 -13.58
C GLU A 404 -3.09 12.05 -12.42
N GLY A 405 -2.64 12.24 -11.18
CA GLY A 405 -3.27 11.64 -10.01
C GLY A 405 -3.11 10.11 -9.91
N GLN A 406 -2.09 9.51 -10.53
CA GLN A 406 -1.79 8.08 -10.43
C GLN A 406 -1.29 7.69 -9.02
N LEU A 407 -2.18 7.75 -8.02
CA LEU A 407 -1.89 7.51 -6.61
C LEU A 407 -2.64 6.27 -6.09
N CYS A 408 -1.92 5.36 -5.46
CA CYS A 408 -2.48 4.23 -4.73
C CYS A 408 -2.08 4.34 -3.25
N LEU A 409 -3.04 4.32 -2.34
CA LEU A 409 -2.80 4.37 -0.89
C LEU A 409 -3.24 3.06 -0.24
N CYS A 410 -2.31 2.31 0.32
CA CYS A 410 -2.60 1.15 1.16
C CYS A 410 -2.78 1.62 2.61
N MET A 411 -3.91 1.25 3.22
CA MET A 411 -4.27 1.69 4.57
C MET A 411 -4.84 0.56 5.40
N ASP A 412 -4.53 0.58 6.70
CA ASP A 412 -5.21 -0.23 7.71
C ASP A 412 -6.03 0.66 8.64
N THR A 413 -7.33 0.39 8.75
CA THR A 413 -8.25 1.24 9.51
C THR A 413 -8.08 1.09 11.01
N HIS A 414 -7.37 0.07 11.49
CA HIS A 414 -7.14 -0.17 12.93
C HIS A 414 -5.68 -0.02 13.35
N GLN A 415 -4.77 0.35 12.45
CA GLN A 415 -3.32 0.46 12.74
C GLN A 415 -2.77 1.86 12.51
N SER A 416 -3.53 2.89 12.86
CA SER A 416 -2.96 4.24 13.00
C SER A 416 -2.11 4.29 14.26
N LEU A 417 -0.86 4.72 14.12
CA LEU A 417 0.09 4.86 15.23
C LEU A 417 0.16 6.30 15.76
N PHE A 418 -0.16 7.28 14.91
CA PHE A 418 0.03 8.70 15.21
C PHE A 418 -1.26 9.46 15.41
N ASP A 419 -2.28 9.16 14.58
CA ASP A 419 -3.46 10.01 14.47
C ASP A 419 -4.73 9.26 14.88
N GLU A 420 -5.56 9.88 15.72
CA GLU A 420 -6.83 9.33 16.20
C GLU A 420 -7.93 9.36 15.13
N LEU A 421 -7.92 10.39 14.28
CA LEU A 421 -8.90 10.56 13.21
C LEU A 421 -8.51 9.77 11.96
N SER A 422 -9.52 9.15 11.33
CA SER A 422 -9.35 8.50 10.02
C SER A 422 -8.89 9.52 8.96
N LYS A 423 -7.93 9.14 8.13
CA LYS A 423 -7.53 9.92 6.95
C LYS A 423 -8.54 9.83 5.79
N GLY A 424 -9.54 8.95 5.88
CA GLY A 424 -10.55 8.75 4.83
C GLY A 424 -11.25 10.05 4.38
N PRO A 425 -11.93 10.78 5.28
CA PRO A 425 -12.59 12.04 4.94
C PRO A 425 -11.64 13.10 4.36
N LEU A 426 -10.42 13.17 4.89
CA LEU A 426 -9.37 14.05 4.38
C LEU A 426 -8.98 13.71 2.94
N ILE A 427 -8.74 12.43 2.64
CA ILE A 427 -8.41 11.97 1.29
C ILE A 427 -9.57 12.25 0.33
N GLU A 428 -10.81 12.00 0.73
CA GLU A 428 -12.00 12.31 -0.09
C GLU A 428 -12.08 13.81 -0.42
N LYS A 429 -11.89 14.68 0.58
CA LYS A 429 -11.86 16.14 0.40
C LYS A 429 -10.70 16.58 -0.48
N MET A 430 -9.53 15.97 -0.31
CA MET A 430 -8.36 16.22 -1.15
C MET A 430 -8.66 15.88 -2.61
N MET A 431 -9.20 14.70 -2.92
CA MET A 431 -9.53 14.32 -4.30
C MET A 431 -10.59 15.24 -4.92
N GLN A 432 -11.61 15.64 -4.15
CA GLN A 432 -12.60 16.63 -4.59
C GLN A 432 -11.96 17.97 -4.97
N ARG A 433 -11.01 18.46 -4.16
CA ARG A 433 -10.28 19.71 -4.42
C ARG A 433 -9.48 19.64 -5.73
N TYR A 434 -8.92 18.49 -6.06
CA TYR A 434 -8.18 18.28 -7.31
C TYR A 434 -9.05 17.82 -8.49
N GLY A 435 -10.37 17.66 -8.30
CA GLY A 435 -11.28 17.20 -9.35
C GLY A 435 -11.05 15.75 -9.79
N LEU A 436 -10.46 14.91 -8.93
CA LEU A 436 -10.10 13.53 -9.23
C LEU A 436 -11.15 12.56 -8.67
N PRO A 437 -11.53 11.50 -9.42
CA PRO A 437 -12.38 10.44 -8.89
C PRO A 437 -11.58 9.58 -7.89
N LEU A 438 -12.18 9.22 -6.76
CA LEU A 438 -11.56 8.32 -5.79
C LEU A 438 -12.25 6.95 -5.82
N THR A 439 -11.46 5.89 -6.02
CA THR A 439 -11.93 4.51 -5.84
C THR A 439 -11.48 3.98 -4.48
N SER A 440 -12.34 3.22 -3.81
CA SER A 440 -12.00 2.52 -2.55
C SER A 440 -12.20 1.03 -2.75
N VAL A 441 -11.20 0.22 -2.40
CA VAL A 441 -11.25 -1.24 -2.49
C VAL A 441 -10.93 -1.84 -1.12
N GLU A 442 -11.79 -2.73 -0.63
CA GLU A 442 -11.63 -3.41 0.64
C GLU A 442 -11.03 -4.81 0.45
N LEU A 443 -10.04 -5.15 1.28
CA LEU A 443 -9.44 -6.47 1.42
C LEU A 443 -9.86 -7.07 2.77
N PRO A 444 -11.00 -7.77 2.83
CA PRO A 444 -11.64 -8.13 4.10
C PRO A 444 -10.97 -9.31 4.81
N GLN A 445 -10.25 -10.16 4.08
CA GLN A 445 -9.69 -11.42 4.58
C GLN A 445 -8.23 -11.26 5.01
N SER A 446 -7.87 -11.83 6.15
CA SER A 446 -6.49 -12.02 6.61
C SER A 446 -5.97 -13.39 6.21
N TYR A 447 -4.80 -13.42 5.58
CA TYR A 447 -4.08 -14.62 5.16
C TYR A 447 -2.91 -14.96 6.11
N ARG A 448 -2.64 -14.10 7.09
CA ARG A 448 -1.53 -14.23 8.04
C ARG A 448 -1.96 -14.65 9.43
N CYS A 449 -3.09 -14.12 9.92
CA CYS A 449 -3.47 -14.23 11.32
C CYS A 449 -4.27 -15.54 11.57
N PRO A 450 -3.82 -16.40 12.50
CA PRO A 450 -4.55 -17.62 12.89
C PRO A 450 -5.88 -17.35 13.58
N GLU A 451 -6.69 -18.40 13.74
CA GLU A 451 -8.07 -18.36 14.21
C GLU A 451 -8.27 -17.65 15.56
N ASN A 452 -7.64 -18.14 16.62
CA ASN A 452 -7.77 -17.60 17.97
C ASN A 452 -7.25 -16.15 18.07
N VAL A 453 -6.25 -15.81 17.24
CA VAL A 453 -5.70 -14.45 17.19
C VAL A 453 -6.71 -13.48 16.59
N VAL A 454 -7.37 -13.87 15.50
CA VAL A 454 -8.42 -13.06 14.86
C VAL A 454 -9.65 -12.94 15.75
N HIS A 455 -10.07 -14.03 16.42
CA HIS A 455 -11.16 -13.97 17.39
C HIS A 455 -10.88 -12.98 18.51
N PHE A 456 -9.70 -13.06 19.13
CA PHE A 456 -9.29 -12.12 20.18
C PHE A 456 -9.29 -10.68 19.66
N ALA A 457 -8.68 -10.41 18.50
CA ALA A 457 -8.64 -9.07 17.91
C ALA A 457 -10.05 -8.52 17.65
N ASN A 458 -10.97 -9.35 17.17
CA ASN A 458 -12.36 -8.96 16.93
C ASN A 458 -13.12 -8.66 18.23
N GLU A 459 -12.86 -9.36 19.32
CA GLU A 459 -13.42 -9.00 20.64
C GLU A 459 -12.90 -7.64 21.12
N VAL A 460 -11.60 -7.34 20.93
CA VAL A 460 -11.04 -6.02 21.24
C VAL A 460 -11.70 -4.91 20.40
N ILE A 461 -11.89 -5.15 19.09
CA ILE A 461 -12.58 -4.20 18.19
C ILE A 461 -14.03 -3.97 18.66
N LYS A 462 -14.74 -5.01 19.09
CA LYS A 462 -16.10 -4.88 19.64
C LYS A 462 -16.12 -4.01 20.89
N VAL A 463 -15.21 -4.25 21.84
CA VAL A 463 -15.09 -3.44 23.06
C VAL A 463 -14.80 -1.98 22.70
N LYS A 464 -13.83 -1.73 21.80
CA LYS A 464 -13.53 -0.38 21.30
C LYS A 464 -14.79 0.32 20.78
N ASN A 465 -15.53 -0.34 19.88
CA ASN A 465 -16.72 0.24 19.27
C ASN A 465 -17.86 0.47 20.28
N GLN A 466 -17.97 -0.36 21.31
CA GLN A 466 -18.95 -0.17 22.40
C GLN A 466 -18.61 1.02 23.30
N VAL A 467 -17.32 1.21 23.61
CA VAL A 467 -16.85 2.30 24.48
C VAL A 467 -16.92 3.66 23.76
N VAL A 468 -16.52 3.70 22.49
CA VAL A 468 -16.45 4.96 21.72
C VAL A 468 -17.81 5.31 21.08
N GLY A 469 -18.75 4.36 21.01
CA GLY A 469 -20.14 4.59 20.59
C GLY A 469 -20.35 4.70 19.06
N VAL A 470 -19.29 4.92 18.27
CA VAL A 470 -19.32 4.96 16.79
C VAL A 470 -17.99 4.43 16.22
N ARG A 471 -17.99 4.02 14.95
CA ARG A 471 -16.77 3.80 14.17
C ARG A 471 -16.10 5.13 13.83
N ALA A 472 -14.77 5.14 13.77
CA ALA A 472 -13.98 6.32 13.38
C ALA A 472 -14.23 6.75 11.93
N ASP A 473 -14.72 5.83 11.09
CA ASP A 473 -15.05 6.07 9.69
C ASP A 473 -16.17 5.12 9.24
N LYS A 474 -17.00 5.54 8.28
CA LYS A 474 -17.95 4.64 7.58
C LYS A 474 -17.24 3.49 6.89
N GLN A 475 -16.00 3.71 6.45
CA GLN A 475 -15.15 2.73 5.77
C GLN A 475 -14.22 1.97 6.73
N GLU A 476 -14.35 2.17 8.05
CA GLU A 476 -13.61 1.39 9.04
C GLU A 476 -14.15 -0.06 9.08
N LEU A 477 -13.22 -1.01 9.02
CA LEU A 477 -13.53 -2.43 9.06
C LEU A 477 -14.23 -2.79 10.39
N SER A 478 -15.38 -3.45 10.30
CA SER A 478 -16.13 -3.85 11.49
C SER A 478 -15.50 -5.03 12.23
N GLU A 479 -14.83 -5.88 11.47
CA GLU A 479 -14.21 -7.12 11.92
C GLU A 479 -13.10 -7.50 10.93
N ILE A 480 -12.17 -8.31 11.40
CA ILE A 480 -11.17 -9.00 10.60
C ILE A 480 -11.75 -10.35 10.20
N LYS A 481 -11.87 -10.62 8.90
CA LYS A 481 -12.29 -11.94 8.41
C LYS A 481 -11.07 -12.82 8.18
N MET A 482 -11.19 -14.10 8.46
CA MET A 482 -10.11 -15.06 8.22
C MET A 482 -10.22 -15.64 6.81
N SER A 483 -9.08 -15.91 6.18
CA SER A 483 -9.06 -16.80 5.03
C SER A 483 -9.44 -18.24 5.45
N PRO A 484 -9.99 -19.06 4.54
CA PRO A 484 -10.36 -20.45 4.83
C PRO A 484 -9.20 -21.32 5.34
N GLU A 485 -7.96 -20.95 5.02
CA GLU A 485 -6.75 -21.61 5.48
C GLU A 485 -6.43 -21.28 6.93
N GLN A 486 -6.46 -20.00 7.28
CA GLN A 486 -6.18 -19.55 8.65
C GLN A 486 -7.26 -19.98 9.63
N ALA A 487 -8.51 -20.13 9.17
CA ALA A 487 -9.61 -20.70 9.95
C ALA A 487 -9.38 -22.17 10.38
N LYS A 488 -8.35 -22.85 9.84
CA LYS A 488 -7.96 -24.21 10.27
C LYS A 488 -6.72 -24.23 11.16
N THR A 489 -6.17 -23.05 11.44
CA THR A 489 -4.95 -22.89 12.21
C THR A 489 -5.31 -22.19 13.52
N PRO A 490 -5.36 -22.89 14.67
CA PRO A 490 -5.90 -22.31 15.90
C PRO A 490 -5.09 -21.10 16.38
N GLY A 491 -3.76 -21.14 16.37
CA GLY A 491 -2.92 -20.08 16.96
C GLY A 491 -3.13 -19.91 18.46
N ILE A 492 -2.33 -19.03 19.08
CA ILE A 492 -2.30 -18.85 20.54
C ILE A 492 -2.20 -17.35 20.85
N VAL A 493 -2.97 -16.90 21.85
CA VAL A 493 -2.83 -15.58 22.48
C VAL A 493 -2.45 -15.80 23.93
N HIS A 494 -1.35 -15.20 24.37
CA HIS A 494 -0.86 -15.32 25.75
C HIS A 494 -0.53 -13.93 26.29
N TRP A 495 -1.03 -13.63 27.48
CA TRP A 495 -0.63 -12.43 28.22
C TRP A 495 0.64 -12.76 29.01
N PRO A 496 1.81 -12.16 28.68
CA PRO A 496 3.01 -12.38 29.48
C PRO A 496 2.73 -11.92 30.92
N LYS A 497 3.03 -12.76 31.90
CA LYS A 497 3.01 -12.32 33.30
C LYS A 497 4.00 -11.16 33.41
N GLN A 498 3.54 -10.02 33.91
CA GLN A 498 4.44 -8.91 34.25
C GLN A 498 5.55 -9.50 35.12
N THR A 499 6.79 -9.41 34.61
CA THR A 499 7.94 -9.73 35.44
C THR A 499 8.06 -8.56 36.42
N PRO A 500 7.98 -8.82 37.74
CA PRO A 500 7.97 -7.76 38.74
C PRO A 500 9.24 -6.90 38.72
#